data_AF-A0A4Y2RGN8-F1
#
_entry.id   AF-A0A4Y2RGN8-F1
#
_cell.length_a   1.000
_cell.length_b   1.000
_cell.length_c   1.000
_cell.angle_alpha   90.00
_cell.angle_beta   90.00
_cell.angle_gamma   90.00
#
_symmetry.space_group_name_H-M   'P 1'
#
loop_
_entity.id
_entity.type
_entity.pdbx_description
1 polymer ?
#
loop_
_entity_poly.entity_id
_entity_poly.type
_entity_poly.pdbx_seq_one_letter_code
_entity_poly.pdbx_strand_id
1 'polypeptide(L)'
;MIRRRGRTKSTRRPREGQAEPPTQLMTDFGHPEAPQAGHRQELLRTLTLKGKRIVLQWVPGHCGLLGNEQVDFLAKRGANLLQHPNTATSYWKIKPFLKNLCTSNSLRDLHTRTARKIWKVSSSSIPDKPRRDAVAAFRLITRHDCLAAYLHRTGISTEPFCTLCDSGEVMERDHLLRCGALQRLTE
;
A
#
# COMPACT_ATOMS: atom_id res chain seq x y z
N MET A 1 -44.28 -58.35 -48.90
CA MET A 1 -42.81 -58.13 -48.94
C MET A 1 -42.16 -59.01 -47.87
N ILE A 2 -41.97 -60.30 -48.17
CA ILE A 2 -40.69 -60.97 -48.50
C ILE A 2 -39.69 -61.05 -47.33
N ARG A 3 -39.58 -62.29 -46.77
CA ARG A 3 -38.40 -63.10 -46.34
C ARG A 3 -37.25 -62.43 -45.56
N ARG A 4 -36.42 -63.07 -44.73
CA ARG A 4 -36.22 -64.40 -44.08
C ARG A 4 -34.87 -64.26 -43.33
N ARG A 5 -34.71 -64.98 -42.21
CA ARG A 5 -33.43 -65.57 -41.69
C ARG A 5 -32.33 -64.53 -41.27
N GLY A 6 -31.44 -64.76 -40.32
CA GLY A 6 -30.99 -65.94 -39.59
C GLY A 6 -29.46 -65.92 -39.50
N ARG A 7 -28.92 -66.04 -38.27
CA ARG A 7 -27.69 -66.76 -37.85
C ARG A 7 -26.27 -66.35 -38.35
N THR A 8 -25.35 -66.48 -37.36
CA THR A 8 -23.93 -66.91 -37.36
C THR A 8 -22.83 -65.93 -37.81
N LYS A 9 -21.95 -65.51 -36.88
CA LYS A 9 -20.61 -66.05 -36.50
C LYS A 9 -19.54 -65.86 -37.59
N SER A 10 -18.43 -65.18 -37.26
CA SER A 10 -17.04 -65.61 -37.57
C SER A 10 -16.02 -64.56 -37.06
N THR A 11 -15.17 -64.84 -36.06
CA THR A 11 -13.80 -65.40 -36.11
C THR A 11 -12.65 -64.38 -36.03
N ARG A 12 -11.96 -64.46 -34.88
CA ARG A 12 -10.51 -64.29 -34.57
C ARG A 12 -9.49 -63.74 -35.61
N ARG A 13 -8.66 -62.82 -35.04
CA ARG A 13 -7.17 -62.67 -35.11
C ARG A 13 -6.55 -62.07 -36.39
N PRO A 14 -5.26 -61.67 -36.37
CA PRO A 14 -4.66 -60.53 -35.65
C PRO A 14 -3.82 -59.66 -36.61
N ARG A 15 -3.42 -58.43 -36.25
CA ARG A 15 -2.18 -57.85 -36.81
C ARG A 15 -1.45 -57.07 -35.75
N GLU A 16 -0.36 -57.69 -35.29
CA GLU A 16 0.81 -57.01 -34.79
C GLU A 16 1.24 -55.95 -35.81
N GLY A 17 1.41 -54.73 -35.31
CA GLY A 17 2.11 -53.65 -35.97
C GLY A 17 2.82 -52.90 -34.86
N GLN A 18 4.06 -53.30 -34.58
CA GLN A 18 4.99 -52.50 -33.80
C GLN A 18 5.08 -51.13 -34.46
N ALA A 19 4.64 -50.10 -33.75
CA ALA A 19 4.97 -48.72 -34.07
C ALA A 19 5.96 -48.25 -33.01
N GLU A 20 7.25 -48.38 -33.33
CA GLU A 20 8.33 -47.63 -32.67
C GLU A 20 7.98 -46.13 -32.73
N PRO A 21 8.00 -45.38 -31.61
CA PRO A 21 7.86 -43.94 -31.68
C PRO A 21 9.18 -43.32 -32.14
N PRO A 22 9.16 -42.29 -33.01
CA PRO A 22 10.37 -41.71 -33.54
C PRO A 22 11.14 -41.00 -32.42
N THR A 23 12.42 -41.35 -32.27
CA THR A 23 13.37 -40.58 -31.49
C THR A 23 13.61 -39.25 -32.20
N GLN A 24 12.79 -38.24 -31.90
CA GLN A 24 13.06 -36.87 -32.35
C GLN A 24 13.92 -36.16 -31.31
N LEU A 25 15.20 -36.07 -31.64
CA LEU A 25 16.14 -35.10 -31.08
C LEU A 25 15.64 -33.71 -31.53
N MET A 26 15.00 -32.94 -30.65
CA MET A 26 14.74 -31.52 -30.89
C MET A 26 15.66 -30.68 -30.02
N THR A 27 16.69 -30.16 -30.68
CA THR A 27 17.48 -29.02 -30.26
C THR A 27 16.61 -27.75 -30.30
N ASP A 28 16.50 -27.12 -29.13
CA ASP A 28 16.48 -25.69 -28.85
C ASP A 28 15.53 -24.77 -29.64
N PHE A 29 14.53 -24.23 -28.94
CA PHE A 29 13.97 -22.90 -29.22
C PHE A 29 13.64 -22.20 -27.90
N GLY A 30 14.38 -21.14 -27.62
CA GLY A 30 14.22 -20.28 -26.45
C GLY A 30 12.84 -19.61 -26.42
N HIS A 31 12.02 -20.01 -25.45
CA HIS A 31 10.92 -19.22 -24.95
C HIS A 31 11.25 -18.74 -23.53
N PRO A 32 10.76 -17.56 -23.10
CA PRO A 32 10.93 -17.10 -21.74
C PRO A 32 10.16 -18.06 -20.83
N GLU A 33 10.88 -18.97 -20.20
CA GLU A 33 10.33 -19.95 -19.29
C GLU A 33 9.62 -19.24 -18.14
N ALA A 34 8.36 -19.63 -17.88
CA ALA A 34 7.63 -19.19 -16.70
C ALA A 34 8.49 -19.44 -15.44
N PRO A 35 8.41 -18.58 -14.39
CA PRO A 35 9.26 -18.68 -13.20
C PRO A 35 9.30 -20.05 -12.52
N GLN A 36 8.27 -20.89 -12.77
CA GLN A 36 8.16 -22.25 -12.26
C GLN A 36 9.03 -23.27 -13.02
N ALA A 37 9.34 -23.05 -14.30
CA ALA A 37 10.11 -23.99 -15.12
C ALA A 37 11.61 -23.96 -14.78
N GLY A 38 12.18 -22.79 -14.49
CA GLY A 38 13.57 -22.68 -14.04
C GLY A 38 13.86 -23.43 -12.74
N HIS A 39 12.90 -23.45 -11.80
CA HIS A 39 13.03 -24.16 -10.52
C HIS A 39 13.13 -25.68 -10.71
N ARG A 40 12.41 -26.23 -11.71
CA ARG A 40 12.42 -27.66 -12.03
C ARG A 40 13.73 -28.09 -12.68
N GLN A 41 14.25 -27.27 -13.59
CA GLN A 41 15.54 -27.53 -14.24
C GLN A 41 16.69 -27.53 -13.22
N GLU A 42 16.68 -26.58 -12.28
CA GLU A 42 17.71 -26.48 -11.24
C GLU A 42 17.72 -27.69 -10.29
N LEU A 43 16.53 -28.20 -9.96
CA LEU A 43 16.40 -29.36 -9.07
C LEU A 43 16.93 -30.64 -9.72
N LEU A 44 16.66 -30.84 -11.02
CA LEU A 44 17.20 -31.97 -11.78
C LEU A 44 18.72 -31.88 -11.91
N ARG A 45 19.26 -30.69 -12.19
CA ARG A 45 20.71 -30.43 -12.22
C ARG A 45 21.37 -30.76 -10.89
N THR A 46 20.80 -30.27 -9.78
CA THR A 46 21.30 -30.53 -8.42
C THR A 46 21.36 -32.02 -8.09
N LEU A 47 20.30 -32.77 -8.41
CA LEU A 47 20.25 -34.21 -8.16
C LEU A 47 21.29 -34.98 -8.99
N THR A 48 21.51 -34.55 -10.23
CA THR A 48 22.51 -35.12 -11.14
C THR A 48 23.93 -34.85 -10.63
N LEU A 49 24.23 -33.62 -10.20
CA LEU A 49 25.51 -33.23 -9.60
C LEU A 49 25.83 -34.02 -8.32
N LYS A 50 24.81 -34.48 -7.59
CA LYS A 50 24.96 -35.36 -6.42
C LYS A 50 25.17 -36.84 -6.79
N GLY A 51 25.38 -37.15 -8.06
CA GLY A 51 25.60 -38.52 -8.55
C GLY A 51 24.36 -39.43 -8.46
N LYS A 52 23.15 -38.86 -8.35
CA LYS A 52 21.92 -39.67 -8.33
C LYS A 52 21.49 -39.96 -9.76
N ARG A 53 21.22 -41.24 -10.07
CA ARG A 53 20.61 -41.64 -11.34
C ARG A 53 19.10 -41.34 -11.29
N ILE A 54 18.63 -40.45 -12.16
CA ILE A 54 17.22 -40.04 -12.24
C ILE A 54 16.57 -40.77 -13.43
N VAL A 55 15.41 -41.39 -13.20
CA VAL A 55 14.58 -41.98 -14.25
C VAL A 55 13.18 -41.38 -14.14
N LEU A 56 12.66 -40.87 -15.25
CA LEU A 56 11.30 -40.37 -15.34
C LEU A 56 10.47 -41.38 -16.12
N GLN A 57 9.53 -42.03 -15.44
CA GLN A 57 8.60 -42.98 -16.04
C GLN A 57 7.22 -42.35 -16.04
N TRP A 58 6.57 -42.36 -17.20
CA TRP A 58 5.16 -41.97 -17.28
C TRP A 58 4.28 -43.11 -16.77
N VAL A 59 3.29 -42.76 -15.95
CA VAL A 59 2.29 -43.66 -15.40
C VAL A 59 0.91 -43.08 -15.71
N PRO A 60 -0.01 -43.85 -16.30
CA PRO A 60 -1.38 -43.38 -16.54
C PRO A 60 -2.12 -43.09 -15.23
N GLY A 61 -2.99 -42.08 -15.26
CA GLY A 61 -3.85 -41.74 -14.13
C GLY A 61 -4.92 -42.80 -13.86
N HIS A 62 -5.42 -42.84 -12.63
CA HIS A 62 -6.57 -43.69 -12.25
C HIS A 62 -6.37 -45.20 -12.49
N CYS A 63 -5.17 -45.71 -12.26
CA CYS A 63 -4.82 -47.12 -12.48
C CYS A 63 -4.79 -47.98 -11.20
N GLY A 64 -5.32 -47.52 -10.05
CA GLY A 64 -5.32 -48.31 -8.81
C GLY A 64 -3.97 -48.33 -8.08
N LEU A 65 -2.97 -47.58 -8.56
CA LEU A 65 -1.65 -47.50 -7.92
C LEU A 65 -1.72 -46.53 -6.74
N LEU A 66 -1.72 -47.08 -5.53
CA LEU A 66 -1.91 -46.34 -4.27
C LEU A 66 -1.05 -45.07 -4.18
N GLY A 67 0.24 -45.14 -4.55
CA GLY A 67 1.12 -43.97 -4.54
C GLY A 67 0.73 -42.89 -5.57
N ASN A 68 0.31 -43.28 -6.77
CA ASN A 68 -0.13 -42.35 -7.81
C ASN A 68 -1.47 -41.69 -7.42
N GLU A 69 -2.40 -42.48 -6.88
CA GLU A 69 -3.69 -41.98 -6.41
C GLU A 69 -3.55 -41.02 -5.23
N GLN A 70 -2.62 -41.29 -4.32
CA GLN A 70 -2.30 -40.39 -3.21
C GLN A 70 -1.75 -39.05 -3.73
N VAL A 71 -0.86 -39.07 -4.73
CA VAL A 71 -0.33 -37.85 -5.35
C VAL A 71 -1.44 -37.07 -6.07
N ASP A 72 -2.30 -37.74 -6.84
CA ASP A 72 -3.44 -37.12 -7.51
C ASP A 72 -4.42 -36.49 -6.51
N PHE A 73 -4.70 -37.18 -5.40
CA PHE A 73 -5.54 -36.67 -4.33
C PHE A 73 -4.94 -35.40 -3.69
N LEU A 74 -3.65 -35.42 -3.38
CA LEU A 74 -2.95 -34.28 -2.80
C LEU A 74 -2.86 -33.11 -3.79
N ALA A 75 -2.59 -33.37 -5.07
CA ALA A 75 -2.56 -32.35 -6.12
C ALA A 75 -3.94 -31.69 -6.29
N LYS A 76 -5.02 -32.49 -6.30
CA LYS A 76 -6.40 -31.97 -6.33
C LYS A 76 -6.73 -31.15 -5.09
N ARG A 77 -6.32 -31.59 -3.90
CA ARG A 77 -6.50 -30.79 -2.68
C ARG A 77 -5.75 -29.47 -2.74
N GLY A 78 -4.49 -29.49 -3.21
CA GLY A 78 -3.67 -28.29 -3.37
C GLY A 78 -4.23 -27.32 -4.40
N ALA A 79 -4.78 -27.81 -5.52
CA ALA A 79 -5.42 -27.00 -6.54
C ALA A 79 -6.67 -26.26 -6.03
N ASN A 80 -7.36 -26.81 -5.01
CA ASN A 80 -8.52 -26.18 -4.38
C ASN A 80 -8.16 -25.19 -3.26
N LEU A 81 -6.88 -25.06 -2.89
CA LEU A 81 -6.45 -24.02 -1.95
C LEU A 81 -6.50 -22.67 -2.65
N LEU A 82 -7.00 -21.65 -1.94
CA LEU A 82 -6.97 -20.26 -2.40
C LEU A 82 -5.52 -19.86 -2.67
N GLN A 83 -5.16 -19.81 -3.95
CA GLN A 83 -3.88 -19.27 -4.35
C GLN A 83 -3.91 -17.77 -4.14
N HIS A 84 -2.86 -17.22 -3.52
CA HIS A 84 -2.65 -15.79 -3.59
C HIS A 84 -2.61 -15.41 -5.07
N PRO A 85 -3.42 -14.44 -5.53
CA PRO A 85 -3.36 -14.01 -6.90
C PRO A 85 -1.92 -13.56 -7.16
N ASN A 86 -1.23 -14.26 -8.04
CA ASN A 86 0.11 -13.90 -8.47
C ASN A 86 0.11 -12.62 -9.32
N THR A 87 -1.04 -11.97 -9.42
CA THR A 87 -1.26 -10.71 -10.09
C THR A 87 -0.73 -9.58 -9.22
N ALA A 88 0.22 -8.82 -9.75
CA ALA A 88 0.69 -7.60 -9.14
C ALA A 88 -0.51 -6.71 -8.76
N THR A 89 -0.54 -6.27 -7.50
CA THR A 89 -1.61 -5.37 -7.04
C THR A 89 -1.55 -4.09 -7.86
N SER A 90 -2.69 -3.66 -8.43
CA SER A 90 -2.69 -2.51 -9.33
C SER A 90 -2.24 -1.23 -8.64
N TYR A 91 -1.52 -0.39 -9.37
CA TYR A 91 -1.06 0.92 -8.89
C TYR A 91 -2.23 1.75 -8.32
N TRP A 92 -3.39 1.72 -8.97
CA TRP A 92 -4.59 2.44 -8.53
C TRP A 92 -5.13 1.99 -7.17
N LYS A 93 -4.91 0.73 -6.78
CA LYS A 93 -5.28 0.21 -5.46
C LYS A 93 -4.26 0.62 -4.40
N ILE A 94 -2.97 0.60 -4.72
CA ILE A 94 -1.89 0.90 -3.75
C ILE A 94 -1.72 2.41 -3.53
N LYS A 95 -1.82 3.22 -4.59
CA LYS A 95 -1.61 4.68 -4.52
C LYS A 95 -2.43 5.39 -3.42
N PRO A 96 -3.76 5.21 -3.31
CA PRO A 96 -4.54 5.87 -2.26
C PRO A 96 -4.14 5.39 -0.87
N PHE A 97 -3.80 4.11 -0.72
CA PHE A 97 -3.33 3.56 0.55
C PHE A 97 -2.01 4.21 0.98
N LEU A 98 -1.01 4.28 0.10
CA LEU A 98 0.26 4.96 0.38
C LEU A 98 0.06 6.44 0.66
N LYS A 99 -0.78 7.13 -0.13
CA LYS A 99 -1.10 8.55 0.10
C LYS A 99 -1.70 8.75 1.48
N ASN A 100 -2.62 7.89 1.90
CA ASN A 100 -3.26 7.98 3.22
C ASN A 100 -2.27 7.72 4.35
N LEU A 101 -1.37 6.74 4.21
CA LEU A 101 -0.31 6.48 5.18
C LEU A 101 0.66 7.65 5.31
N CYS A 102 1.12 8.22 4.19
CA CYS A 102 1.97 9.40 4.21
C CYS A 102 1.25 10.59 4.85
N THR A 103 -0.01 10.82 4.47
CA THR A 103 -0.81 11.93 5.02
C THR A 103 -1.02 11.79 6.52
N SER A 104 -1.39 10.59 7.01
CA SER A 104 -1.61 10.36 8.44
C SER A 104 -0.32 10.51 9.25
N ASN A 105 0.81 10.03 8.72
CA ASN A 105 2.12 10.23 9.33
C ASN A 105 2.51 11.71 9.40
N SER A 106 2.33 12.45 8.31
CA SER A 106 2.61 13.89 8.27
C SER A 106 1.71 14.68 9.21
N LEU A 107 0.43 14.34 9.32
CA LEU A 107 -0.49 14.99 10.27
C LEU A 107 -0.09 14.72 11.72
N ARG A 108 0.34 13.49 12.02
CA ARG A 108 0.84 13.13 13.35
C ARG A 108 2.13 13.87 13.71
N ASP A 109 3.09 13.96 12.78
CA ASP A 109 4.32 14.76 12.96
C ASP A 109 4.01 16.25 13.13
N LEU A 110 3.10 16.79 12.31
CA LEU A 110 2.63 18.15 12.47
C LEU A 110 2.02 18.34 13.86
N HIS A 111 1.19 17.39 14.32
CA HIS A 111 0.57 17.45 15.64
C HIS A 111 1.59 17.51 16.77
N THR A 112 2.65 16.70 16.73
CA THR A 112 3.71 16.70 17.76
C THR A 112 4.53 17.98 17.71
N ARG A 113 4.98 18.42 16.52
CA ARG A 113 5.77 19.64 16.34
C ARG A 113 5.03 20.91 16.75
N THR A 114 3.71 20.93 16.55
CA THR A 114 2.86 22.08 16.86
C THR A 114 2.22 22.01 18.26
N ALA A 115 2.37 20.92 19.01
CA ALA A 115 1.71 20.70 20.30
C ALA A 115 1.97 21.81 21.32
N ARG A 116 3.17 22.40 21.30
CA ARG A 116 3.57 23.49 22.23
C ARG A 116 3.41 24.89 21.64
N LYS A 117 2.88 25.02 20.43
CA LYS A 117 2.73 26.34 19.80
C LYS A 117 1.50 27.04 20.37
N ILE A 118 1.71 28.27 20.84
CA ILE A 118 0.69 29.12 21.46
C ILE A 118 -0.57 29.23 20.57
N TRP A 119 -0.37 29.33 19.25
CA TRP A 119 -1.45 29.44 18.27
C TRP A 119 -2.37 28.21 18.16
N LYS A 120 -1.91 27.03 18.63
CA LYS A 120 -2.71 25.79 18.63
C LYS A 120 -3.65 25.71 19.82
N VAL A 121 -3.26 26.28 20.96
CA VAL A 121 -4.11 26.40 22.16
C VAL A 121 -5.15 27.51 21.98
N SER A 122 -4.80 28.55 21.23
CA SER A 122 -5.64 29.73 21.04
C SER A 122 -6.71 29.62 19.97
N SER A 123 -6.77 28.55 19.18
CA SER A 123 -7.75 28.43 18.09
C SER A 123 -9.20 28.46 18.59
N SER A 124 -9.44 27.96 19.82
CA SER A 124 -10.73 28.04 20.51
C SER A 124 -11.03 29.42 21.12
N SER A 125 -10.04 30.31 21.19
CA SER A 125 -10.17 31.67 21.72
C SER A 125 -10.40 32.72 20.63
N ILE A 126 -10.42 32.32 19.35
CA ILE A 126 -10.71 33.22 18.24
C ILE A 126 -12.22 33.43 18.18
N PRO A 127 -12.72 34.67 18.27
CA PRO A 127 -14.15 34.95 18.22
C PRO A 127 -14.72 34.68 16.82
N ASP A 128 -15.95 34.16 16.76
CA ASP A 128 -16.70 34.02 15.52
C ASP A 128 -17.21 35.41 15.07
N LYS A 129 -16.36 36.09 14.30
CA LYS A 129 -16.53 37.47 13.83
C LYS A 129 -16.10 37.57 12.37
N PRO A 130 -16.45 38.67 11.66
CA PRO A 130 -15.95 38.92 10.32
C PRO A 130 -14.42 38.74 10.25
N ARG A 131 -13.93 38.22 9.12
CA ARG A 131 -12.53 37.82 8.92
C ARG A 131 -11.51 38.83 9.47
N ARG A 132 -11.73 40.12 9.25
CA ARG A 132 -10.85 41.20 9.72
C ARG A 132 -10.63 41.14 11.23
N ASP A 133 -11.70 40.99 12.00
CA ASP A 133 -11.67 41.03 13.46
C ASP A 133 -11.11 39.72 14.02
N ALA A 134 -11.47 38.58 13.42
CA ALA A 134 -10.93 37.29 13.77
C ALA A 134 -9.40 37.23 13.53
N VAL A 135 -8.90 37.81 12.43
CA VAL A 135 -7.46 37.93 12.15
C VAL A 135 -6.77 38.84 13.15
N ALA A 136 -7.36 39.99 13.49
CA ALA A 136 -6.81 40.90 14.49
C ALA A 136 -6.72 40.22 15.88
N ALA A 137 -7.79 39.55 16.31
CA ALA A 137 -7.82 38.79 17.55
C ALA A 137 -6.77 37.66 17.55
N PHE A 138 -6.67 36.89 16.46
CA PHE A 138 -5.67 35.83 16.34
C PHE A 138 -4.24 36.38 16.47
N ARG A 139 -3.91 37.49 15.79
CA ARG A 139 -2.58 38.12 15.89
C ARG A 139 -2.28 38.54 17.33
N LEU A 140 -3.23 39.18 18.01
CA LEU A 140 -3.10 39.58 19.42
C LEU A 140 -2.93 38.39 20.37
N ILE A 141 -3.69 37.31 20.18
CA ILE A 141 -3.59 36.14 21.07
C ILE A 141 -2.27 35.39 20.85
N THR A 142 -1.81 35.32 19.60
CA THR A 142 -0.58 34.60 19.24
C THR A 142 0.68 35.44 19.42
N ARG A 143 0.55 36.69 19.88
CA ARG A 143 1.65 37.67 20.00
C ARG A 143 2.38 37.93 18.67
N HIS A 144 1.65 37.88 17.55
CA HIS A 144 2.11 38.30 16.22
C HIS A 144 1.38 39.60 15.80
N ASP A 145 1.07 40.42 16.79
CA ASP A 145 0.52 41.76 16.64
C ASP A 145 1.62 42.78 16.36
N CYS A 146 1.29 43.88 15.68
CA CYS A 146 2.26 44.96 15.41
C CYS A 146 2.38 45.94 16.58
N LEU A 147 2.21 45.50 17.84
CA LEU A 147 2.36 46.38 18.99
C LEU A 147 3.83 46.61 19.32
N ALA A 148 4.12 47.70 20.06
CA ALA A 148 5.49 48.10 20.36
C ALA A 148 6.31 46.98 21.01
N ALA A 149 5.70 46.17 21.87
CA ALA A 149 6.36 45.04 22.51
C ALA A 149 6.86 43.97 21.52
N TYR A 150 6.06 43.65 20.49
CA TYR A 150 6.44 42.70 19.44
C TYR A 150 7.45 43.32 18.47
N LEU A 151 7.23 44.58 18.07
CA LEU A 151 8.13 45.30 17.18
C LEU A 151 9.53 45.47 17.80
N HIS A 152 9.62 45.73 19.10
CA HIS A 152 10.88 45.80 19.82
C HIS A 152 11.59 44.45 19.85
N ARG A 153 10.85 43.38 20.19
CA ARG A 153 11.38 42.00 20.19
C ARG A 153 11.93 41.56 18.83
N THR A 154 11.35 42.05 17.74
CA THR A 154 11.77 41.75 16.36
C THR A 154 12.81 42.75 15.81
N GLY A 155 13.22 43.75 16.61
CA GLY A 155 14.24 44.72 16.25
C GLY A 155 13.76 45.84 15.32
N ILE A 156 12.45 46.01 15.14
CA ILE A 156 11.85 47.08 14.32
C ILE A 156 11.66 48.36 15.14
N SER A 157 11.25 48.24 16.41
CA SER A 157 11.09 49.37 17.33
C SER A 157 12.27 49.46 18.29
N THR A 158 12.67 50.69 18.64
CA THR A 158 13.70 50.94 19.65
C THR A 158 13.20 50.62 21.05
N GLU A 159 11.91 50.88 21.33
CA GLU A 159 11.32 50.75 22.67
C GLU A 159 10.04 49.89 22.66
N PRO A 160 9.74 49.17 23.77
CA PRO A 160 8.57 48.30 23.89
C PRO A 160 7.33 48.98 24.51
N PHE A 161 7.43 50.26 24.86
CA PHE A 161 6.42 50.96 25.66
C PHE A 161 5.20 51.41 24.84
N CYS A 162 4.08 51.61 25.53
CA CYS A 162 2.86 52.14 24.93
C CYS A 162 3.07 53.56 24.41
N THR A 163 2.73 53.78 23.15
CA THR A 163 2.80 55.10 22.50
C THR A 163 1.49 55.87 22.59
N LEU A 164 0.45 55.28 23.20
CA LEU A 164 -0.90 55.86 23.28
C LEU A 164 -1.16 56.53 24.63
N CYS A 165 -0.50 56.10 25.69
CA CYS A 165 -0.67 56.63 27.03
C CYS A 165 0.69 56.85 27.72
N ASP A 166 0.70 57.71 28.73
CA ASP A 166 1.92 58.10 29.44
C ASP A 166 2.25 57.18 30.63
N SER A 167 1.74 55.93 30.64
CA SER A 167 1.95 55.01 31.78
C SER A 167 3.34 54.37 31.79
N GLY A 168 4.08 54.43 30.68
CA GLY A 168 5.36 53.73 30.53
C GLY A 168 5.24 52.21 30.56
N GLU A 169 4.03 51.65 30.47
CA GLU A 169 3.83 50.20 30.44
C GLU A 169 4.15 49.63 29.06
N VAL A 170 4.56 48.37 29.03
CA VAL A 170 4.84 47.63 27.78
C VAL A 170 3.54 47.47 26.98
N MET A 171 3.58 47.78 25.68
CA MET A 171 2.41 47.71 24.79
C MET A 171 2.11 46.28 24.36
N GLU A 172 1.52 45.48 25.23
CA GLU A 172 0.97 44.15 24.91
C GLU A 172 -0.57 44.16 24.93
N ARG A 173 -1.19 43.08 24.42
CA ARG A 173 -2.65 42.90 24.42
C ARG A 173 -3.30 43.26 25.76
N ASP A 174 -2.75 42.78 26.86
CA ASP A 174 -3.33 42.99 28.20
C ASP A 174 -3.28 44.46 28.64
N HIS A 175 -2.25 45.19 28.20
CA HIS A 175 -2.17 46.63 28.42
C HIS A 175 -3.23 47.36 27.59
N LEU A 176 -3.44 47.01 26.31
CA LEU A 176 -4.47 47.67 25.48
C LEU A 176 -5.87 47.58 26.09
N LEU A 177 -6.20 46.45 26.73
CA LEU A 177 -7.50 46.26 27.40
C LEU A 177 -7.70 47.20 28.60
N ARG A 178 -6.62 47.70 29.20
CA ARG A 178 -6.64 48.61 30.36
C ARG A 178 -6.07 49.99 30.04
N CYS A 179 -5.73 50.26 28.78
CA CYS A 179 -5.08 51.49 28.38
C CYS A 179 -6.07 52.65 28.46
N GLY A 180 -5.83 53.58 29.38
CA GLY A 180 -6.72 54.71 29.62
C GLY A 180 -6.89 55.64 28.40
N ALA A 181 -5.93 55.67 27.47
CA ALA A 181 -6.08 56.44 26.23
C ALA A 181 -7.07 55.78 25.25
N LEU A 182 -7.11 54.44 25.19
CA LEU A 182 -8.05 53.72 24.34
C LEU A 182 -9.47 53.69 24.91
N GLN A 183 -9.60 53.59 26.24
CA GLN A 183 -10.92 53.60 26.88
C GLN A 183 -11.69 54.89 26.61
N ARG A 184 -11.00 56.04 26.56
CA ARG A 184 -11.59 57.36 26.25
C ARG A 184 -12.03 57.54 24.79
N LEU A 185 -11.57 56.68 23.87
CA LEU A 185 -11.93 56.74 22.45
C LEU A 185 -13.12 55.85 22.11
N THR A 186 -13.52 54.98 23.03
CA THR A 186 -14.66 54.06 22.89
C THR A 186 -15.93 54.54 23.60
N GLU A 187 -15.85 55.68 24.31
CA GLU A 187 -17.00 56.47 24.79
C GLU A 187 -17.46 57.46 23.72
#